data_AF-A0A8T4XPR4-F1
#
_entry.id   AF-A0A8T4XPR4-F1
#
_cell.length_a   1.000
_cell.length_b   1.000
_cell.length_c   1.000
_cell.angle_alpha   90.00
_cell.angle_beta   90.00
_cell.angle_gamma   90.00
#
_symmetry.space_group_name_H-M   'P 1'
#
loop_
_entity.id
_entity.type
_entity.pdbx_description
1 polymer ?
#
loop_
_entity_poly.entity_id
_entity_poly.type
_entity_poly.pdbx_seq_one_letter_code
_entity_poly.pdbx_strand_id
1 'polypeptide(L)' 'MTSQEVPYWRYEEAYKAIHSALSGLMAPPAGKRITRLTFTWNADGTLRTIKAFMGNEPLFTLTFSWNANGTLQEVART' A
#
# COMPACT_ATOMS: atom_id res chain seq x y z
N MET A 1 -15.44 -8.75 -12.37
CA MET A 1 -14.59 -7.62 -11.96
C MET A 1 -14.01 -7.01 -13.22
N THR A 2 -14.30 -5.75 -13.49
CA THR A 2 -13.84 -5.04 -14.69
C THR A 2 -12.44 -4.49 -14.42
N SER A 3 -11.43 -5.01 -15.12
CA SER A 3 -10.08 -4.42 -15.10
C SER A 3 -10.14 -3.08 -15.83
N GLN A 4 -9.60 -2.00 -15.24
CA GLN A 4 -9.52 -0.69 -15.87
C GLN A 4 -8.04 -0.34 -16.11
N GLU A 5 -7.67 -0.21 -17.37
CA GLU A 5 -6.35 0.25 -17.78
C GLU A 5 -6.40 1.77 -18.00
N VAL A 6 -5.64 2.52 -17.19
CA VAL A 6 -5.53 3.97 -17.33
C VAL A 6 -4.12 4.29 -17.86
N PRO A 7 -4.00 4.91 -19.04
CA PRO A 7 -2.70 5.30 -19.58
C PRO A 7 -1.98 6.29 -18.66
N TYR A 8 -0.70 6.05 -18.37
CA TYR A 8 0.07 6.86 -17.41
C TYR A 8 0.15 8.36 -17.76
N TRP A 9 0.07 8.72 -19.06
CA TRP A 9 0.04 10.11 -19.50
C TRP A 9 -1.23 10.87 -19.07
N ARG A 10 -2.29 10.16 -18.65
CA ARG A 10 -3.43 10.73 -17.91
C ARG A 10 -3.13 10.76 -16.43
N TYR A 11 -2.12 11.55 -16.08
CA TYR A 11 -1.54 11.57 -14.74
C TYR A 11 -2.58 11.72 -13.62
N GLU A 12 -3.61 12.55 -13.82
CA GLU A 12 -4.66 12.76 -12.81
C GLU A 12 -5.51 11.49 -12.58
N GLU A 13 -5.94 10.81 -13.65
CA GLU A 13 -6.74 9.59 -13.56
C GLU A 13 -5.89 8.43 -13.00
N ALA A 14 -4.64 8.32 -13.44
CA ALA A 14 -3.69 7.32 -12.95
C ALA A 14 -3.38 7.55 -11.46
N TYR A 15 -3.13 8.79 -11.05
CA TYR A 15 -2.89 9.17 -9.66
C TYR A 15 -4.11 8.88 -8.78
N LYS A 16 -5.33 9.24 -9.22
CA LYS A 16 -6.57 8.93 -8.49
C LYS A 16 -6.78 7.43 -8.33
N ALA A 17 -6.55 6.64 -9.37
CA ALA A 17 -6.69 5.19 -9.32
C ALA A 17 -5.68 4.58 -8.33
N ILE A 18 -4.41 5.00 -8.38
CA ILE A 18 -3.35 4.55 -7.46
C ILE A 18 -3.67 4.95 -6.02
N HIS A 19 -4.04 6.22 -5.79
CA HIS A 19 -4.37 6.72 -4.47
C HIS A 19 -5.59 6.02 -3.87
N SER A 20 -6.62 5.77 -4.68
CA SER A 20 -7.83 5.04 -4.27
C SER A 20 -7.51 3.58 -3.90
N ALA A 21 -6.72 2.87 -4.73
CA ALA A 21 -6.31 1.50 -4.47
C ALA A 21 -5.50 1.39 -3.17
N LEU A 22 -4.52 2.27 -2.96
CA LEU A 22 -3.71 2.30 -1.74
C LEU A 22 -4.53 2.70 -0.51
N SER A 23 -5.49 3.62 -0.65
CA SER A 23 -6.40 3.99 0.44
C SER A 23 -7.29 2.83 0.86
N GLY A 24 -7.76 2.01 -0.09
CA GLY A 24 -8.49 0.78 0.20
C GLY A 24 -7.65 -0.23 0.98
N LEU A 25 -6.38 -0.42 0.61
CA LEU A 25 -5.47 -1.30 1.33
C LEU A 25 -5.16 -0.80 2.75
N MET A 26 -5.12 0.52 2.95
CA MET A 26 -4.85 1.17 4.24
C MET A 26 -6.09 1.28 5.15
N ALA A 27 -7.27 0.86 4.70
CA ALA A 27 -8.48 0.93 5.51
C ALA A 27 -8.38 0.00 6.74
N PRO A 28 -8.51 0.52 7.98
CA PRO A 28 -8.55 -0.32 9.16
C PRO A 28 -9.81 -1.21 9.16
N PRO A 29 -9.80 -2.35 9.86
CA PRO A 29 -11.00 -3.15 10.10
C PRO A 29 -12.14 -2.31 10.71
N ALA A 30 -13.39 -2.70 10.46
CA ALA A 30 -14.55 -1.96 10.96
C ALA A 30 -14.49 -1.75 12.48
N GLY A 31 -14.72 -0.51 12.92
CA GLY A 31 -14.66 -0.13 14.34
C GLY A 31 -13.25 0.01 14.92
N LYS A 32 -12.19 -0.23 14.13
CA LYS A 32 -10.79 0.00 14.53
C LYS A 32 -10.27 1.29 13.90
N ARG A 33 -9.26 1.89 14.53
CA ARG A 33 -8.53 3.04 14.00
C ARG A 33 -7.03 2.79 14.04
N ILE A 34 -6.32 3.24 13.01
CA ILE A 34 -4.86 3.23 13.01
C ILE A 34 -4.38 4.35 13.93
N THR A 35 -3.59 4.02 14.95
CA THR A 35 -2.96 5.01 15.84
C THR A 35 -1.45 5.03 15.68
N ARG A 36 -0.86 4.02 15.03
CA ARG A 36 0.59 3.91 14.81
C ARG A 36 0.88 3.11 13.56
N LEU A 37 1.91 3.54 12.83
CA LEU A 37 2.49 2.83 11.69
C LEU A 37 3.95 2.50 12.00
N THR A 38 4.43 1.38 11.49
CA THR A 38 5.85 1.03 11.51
C THR A 38 6.28 0.68 10.09
N PHE A 39 7.38 1.29 9.66
CA PHE A 39 7.92 1.13 8.32
C PHE A 39 9.20 0.30 8.39
N THR A 40 9.37 -0.61 7.45
CA THR A 40 10.67 -1.24 7.21
C THR A 40 11.05 -1.06 5.75
N TRP A 41 12.33 -0.92 5.51
CA TRP A 41 12.90 -0.59 4.20
C TRP A 41 13.85 -1.72 3.77
N ASN A 42 13.94 -1.94 2.47
CA ASN A 42 14.97 -2.76 1.86
C ASN A 42 16.32 -2.00 1.87
N ALA A 43 17.41 -2.70 1.60
CA ALA A 43 18.76 -2.11 1.57
C ALA A 43 18.93 -1.05 0.46
N ASP A 44 18.15 -1.17 -0.62
CA ASP A 44 18.11 -0.22 -1.73
C ASP A 44 17.25 1.03 -1.44
N GLY A 45 16.68 1.13 -0.24
CA GLY A 45 15.83 2.24 0.18
C GLY A 45 14.36 2.12 -0.28
N THR A 46 13.98 1.06 -0.99
CA THR A 46 12.57 0.81 -1.32
C THR A 46 11.80 0.37 -0.07
N LEU A 47 10.50 0.70 -0.02
CA LEU A 47 9.66 0.35 1.12
C LEU A 47 9.40 -1.17 1.14
N ARG A 48 9.65 -1.85 2.25
CA ARG A 48 9.44 -3.30 2.37
C ARG A 48 8.11 -3.63 3.04
N THR A 49 7.83 -3.03 4.19
CA THR A 49 6.56 -3.26 4.91
C THR A 49 6.01 -2.01 5.57
N ILE A 50 4.69 -1.92 5.64
CA ILE A 50 3.97 -1.06 6.58
C ILE A 50 3.19 -1.95 7.55
N LYS A 51 3.42 -1.81 8.86
CA LYS A 51 2.60 -2.45 9.89
C LYS A 51 1.71 -1.41 10.56
N ALA A 52 0.40 -1.62 10.53
CA ALA A 52 -0.58 -0.75 11.16
C ALA A 52 -1.04 -1.30 12.51
N PHE A 53 -1.24 -0.41 13.49
CA PHE A 53 -1.63 -0.78 14.85
C PHE A 53 -2.74 0.14 15.39
N MET A 54 -3.53 -0.39 16.33
CA MET A 54 -4.37 0.37 17.26
C MET A 54 -3.80 0.21 18.67
N GLY A 55 -3.15 1.24 19.19
CA GLY A 55 -2.30 1.14 20.37
C GLY A 55 -1.17 0.11 20.16
N ASN A 56 -1.23 -0.96 20.93
CA ASN A 56 -0.30 -2.10 20.82
C ASN A 56 -0.86 -3.27 20.00
N GLU A 57 -2.13 -3.22 19.59
CA GLU A 57 -2.76 -4.27 18.78
C GLU A 57 -2.38 -4.11 17.30
N PRO A 58 -1.80 -5.13 16.64
CA PRO A 58 -1.59 -5.11 15.19
C PRO A 58 -2.92 -5.23 14.45
N LEU A 59 -3.14 -4.38 13.45
CA LEU A 59 -4.34 -4.36 12.62
C LEU A 59 -4.12 -5.09 11.29
N PHE A 60 -3.02 -4.80 10.60
CA PHE A 60 -2.62 -5.43 9.34
C PHE A 60 -1.18 -5.08 8.99
N THR A 61 -0.61 -5.82 8.06
CA THR A 61 0.66 -5.54 7.41
C THR A 61 0.47 -5.43 5.90
N LEU A 62 1.01 -4.36 5.30
CA LEU A 62 1.23 -4.28 3.86
C LEU A 62 2.67 -4.69 3.56
N THR A 63 2.84 -5.61 2.62
CA THR A 63 4.14 -6.05 2.11
C THR A 63 4.28 -5.62 0.67
N PHE A 64 5.41 -5.00 0.33
CA PHE A 64 5.67 -4.45 -0.99
C PHE A 64 6.74 -5.30 -1.67
N SER A 65 6.42 -5.81 -2.85
CA SER A 65 7.33 -6.56 -3.71
C SER A 65 7.73 -5.66 -4.89
N TRP A 66 9.03 -5.62 -5.20
CA TRP A 66 9.58 -4.77 -6.24
C TRP A 66 10.25 -5.61 -7.31
N ASN A 67 10.12 -5.17 -8.56
CA ASN A 67 10.86 -5.73 -9.68
C ASN A 67 12.32 -5.27 -9.63
N ALA A 68 13.22 -6.00 -10.31
CA ALA A 68 14.64 -5.66 -10.38
C ALA A 68 14.93 -4.29 -11.02
N ASN A 69 14.02 -3.76 -11.83
CA ASN A 69 14.10 -2.43 -12.44
C ASN A 69 13.60 -1.30 -11.52
N GLY A 70 13.25 -1.61 -10.26
CA GLY A 70 12.79 -0.65 -9.27
C GLY A 70 11.31 -0.28 -9.35
N THR A 71 10.52 -0.89 -10.25
CA THR A 71 9.08 -0.67 -10.28
C THR A 71 8.36 -1.54 -9.25
N LEU A 72 7.29 -1.01 -8.65
CA LEU A 72 6.45 -1.78 -7.72
C LEU A 72 5.75 -2.90 -8.48
N GLN A 73 5.91 -4.13 -8.00
CA GLN A 73 5.29 -5.32 -8.59
C GLN A 73 3.95 -5.61 -7.93
N GLU A 74 3.92 -5.62 -6.60
CA GLU A 74 2.75 -6.04 -5.84
C GLU A 74 2.72 -5.38 -4.45
N VAL A 75 1.50 -5.13 -3.95
CA VAL A 75 1.25 -4.84 -2.54
C VAL A 75 0.28 -5.88 -2.00
N ALA A 76 0.76 -6.70 -1.05
CA ALA A 76 -0.04 -7.72 -0.39
C ALA A 76 -0.44 -7.25 1.02
N ARG A 77 -1.68 -7.52 1.42
CA ARG A 77 -2.19 -7.23 2.77
C ARG A 77 -2.43 -8.53 3.54
N THR A 78 -1.95 -8.57 4.78
CA THR A 78 -2.19 -9.66 5.75
C THR A 78 -2.65 -9.11 7.08
#